data_AF-A0A480AMP1-F1
#
_entry.id   AF-A0A480AMP1-F1
#
_cell.length_a   1.000
_cell.length_b   1.000
_cell.length_c   1.000
_cell.angle_alpha   90.00
_cell.angle_beta   90.00
_cell.angle_gamma   90.00
#
_symmetry.space_group_name_H-M   'P 1'
#
loop_
_entity.id
_entity.type
_entity.pdbx_description
1 polymer ?
#
loop_
_entity_poly.entity_id
_entity_poly.type
_entity_poly.pdbx_seq_one_letter_code
_entity_poly.pdbx_strand_id
1 'polypeptide(L)'
;MLVTGGPPDFDFDRLKIRAKIDFVTIVTEAKLGQAFAGGQQAQWVPNKGVSTLHDPTEDDLYNLSKTVPMAALMEYELAVDFFSVDGLSAYDRETVLRRTFAAIAGRYRPEDVALYGYRRRGGVKSRGVAPVPFHDRFPDAEEQLLWGGRGDWMQAKVYLKRTDNNKELPIEAHCVRIELAVRRGALLEMGVVSVGDMLTQNYRKTFCKHFRMIHGVRERLRRERPATAALKRRIARGWARAGVGAFALGKGLPVEAGKLTEAAVRNRARRQVPVDMVKLDRHVKANARIGNALQQLDRRMSARVSSGAMAPGAASLIGD
;
A
#
# COMPACT_ATOMS: atom_id res chain seq x y z
N MET A 1 17.63 6.38 -23.31
CA MET A 1 18.08 4.99 -23.06
C MET A 1 17.71 4.62 -21.63
N LEU A 2 17.13 3.43 -21.40
CA LEU A 2 16.84 2.93 -20.05
C LEU A 2 18.16 2.48 -19.40
N VAL A 3 18.33 2.78 -18.11
CA VAL A 3 19.49 2.32 -17.34
C VAL A 3 19.43 0.80 -17.11
N THR A 4 20.48 0.08 -17.46
CA THR A 4 20.69 -1.34 -17.14
C THR A 4 21.37 -1.51 -15.76
N GLY A 5 21.13 -2.64 -15.07
CA GLY A 5 21.75 -2.93 -13.75
C GLY A 5 20.97 -2.46 -12.52
N GLY A 6 19.63 -2.37 -12.61
CA GLY A 6 18.75 -1.94 -11.51
C GLY A 6 18.21 -3.07 -10.64
N PRO A 7 17.14 -2.80 -9.85
CA PRO A 7 16.48 -3.84 -9.08
C PRO A 7 15.96 -4.97 -10.00
N PRO A 8 15.82 -6.21 -9.51
CA PRO A 8 15.40 -7.34 -10.35
C PRO A 8 14.00 -7.12 -10.91
N ASP A 9 13.69 -7.62 -12.11
CA ASP A 9 12.31 -7.56 -12.61
C ASP A 9 11.40 -8.60 -11.92
N PHE A 10 10.10 -8.41 -12.05
CA PHE A 10 9.09 -9.32 -11.52
C PHE A 10 8.96 -10.58 -12.40
N ASP A 11 8.88 -11.74 -11.77
CA ASP A 11 8.49 -12.99 -12.41
C ASP A 11 6.98 -13.20 -12.27
N PHE A 12 6.19 -12.50 -13.09
CA PHE A 12 4.73 -12.50 -12.97
C PHE A 12 4.08 -13.85 -13.29
N ASP A 13 4.78 -14.76 -13.96
CA ASP A 13 4.23 -16.06 -14.32
C ASP A 13 4.28 -17.01 -13.11
N ARG A 14 5.16 -16.72 -12.14
CA ARG A 14 5.25 -17.40 -10.85
C ARG A 14 4.57 -16.66 -9.71
N LEU A 15 3.79 -15.60 -9.99
CA LEU A 15 3.14 -14.78 -8.98
C LEU A 15 1.62 -14.71 -9.13
N LYS A 16 0.94 -14.84 -7.98
CA LYS A 16 -0.49 -14.52 -7.80
C LYS A 16 -0.60 -13.25 -6.97
N ILE A 17 -1.36 -12.28 -7.45
CA ILE A 17 -1.52 -10.98 -6.79
C ILE A 17 -2.96 -10.82 -6.32
N ARG A 18 -3.15 -10.49 -5.03
CA ARG A 18 -4.46 -10.31 -4.41
C ARG A 18 -4.49 -9.01 -3.62
N ALA A 19 -5.55 -8.23 -3.78
CA ALA A 19 -5.85 -7.12 -2.88
C ALA A 19 -6.87 -7.55 -1.82
N LYS A 20 -6.75 -7.01 -0.61
CA LYS A 20 -7.71 -7.20 0.48
C LYS A 20 -7.73 -5.99 1.42
N ILE A 21 -8.76 -5.92 2.25
CA ILE A 21 -8.81 -5.03 3.41
C ILE A 21 -8.14 -5.79 4.56
N ASP A 22 -7.08 -5.24 5.15
CA ASP A 22 -6.37 -5.89 6.25
C ASP A 22 -6.98 -5.52 7.60
N PHE A 23 -7.42 -4.27 7.76
CA PHE A 23 -8.27 -3.90 8.88
C PHE A 23 -9.10 -2.64 8.61
N VAL A 24 -10.12 -2.47 9.45
CA VAL A 24 -10.96 -1.28 9.52
C VAL A 24 -11.15 -0.90 11.00
N THR A 25 -11.02 0.39 11.31
CA THR A 25 -11.28 0.93 12.65
C THR A 25 -12.41 1.94 12.55
N ILE A 26 -13.43 1.77 13.39
CA ILE A 26 -14.60 2.65 13.46
C ILE A 26 -14.81 3.15 14.88
N VAL A 27 -15.52 4.27 15.01
CA VAL A 27 -16.04 4.73 16.31
C VAL A 27 -17.25 3.89 16.70
N THR A 28 -17.26 3.36 17.91
CA THR A 28 -18.41 2.66 18.50
C THR A 28 -18.56 3.03 19.98
N GLU A 29 -19.78 3.33 20.41
CA GLU A 29 -20.09 3.67 21.79
C GLU A 29 -19.96 2.45 22.73
N ALA A 30 -20.21 1.25 22.20
CA ALA A 30 -20.12 -0.01 22.93
C ALA A 30 -19.29 -1.05 22.16
N LYS A 31 -18.95 -2.15 22.85
CA LYS A 31 -18.36 -3.33 22.23
C LYS A 31 -19.35 -3.90 21.21
N LEU A 32 -18.88 -4.16 19.99
CA LEU A 32 -19.67 -4.90 19.01
C LEU A 32 -19.83 -6.35 19.50
N GLY A 33 -21.07 -6.75 19.81
CA GLY A 33 -21.41 -8.11 20.26
C GLY A 33 -21.48 -9.15 19.14
N GLN A 34 -21.32 -8.73 17.89
CA GLN A 34 -21.41 -9.60 16.71
C GLN A 34 -20.08 -10.31 16.45
N ALA A 35 -20.13 -11.62 16.22
CA ALA A 35 -19.01 -12.37 15.66
C ALA A 35 -18.97 -12.17 14.14
N PHE A 36 -17.79 -11.89 13.62
CA PHE A 36 -17.51 -11.69 12.20
C PHE A 36 -17.27 -13.04 11.51
N ALA A 37 -17.28 -13.03 10.17
CA ALA A 37 -17.00 -14.19 9.34
C ALA A 37 -15.68 -14.85 9.77
N GLY A 38 -15.72 -16.17 9.97
CA GLY A 38 -14.59 -16.92 10.55
C GLY A 38 -14.53 -16.91 12.08
N GLY A 39 -15.56 -16.39 12.77
CA GLY A 39 -15.68 -16.42 14.23
C GLY A 39 -14.84 -15.38 14.97
N GLN A 40 -14.20 -14.46 14.24
CA GLN A 40 -13.37 -13.41 14.85
C GLN A 40 -14.24 -12.35 15.54
N GLN A 41 -13.71 -11.72 16.59
CA GLN A 41 -14.34 -10.57 17.25
C GLN A 41 -13.54 -9.30 16.96
N ALA A 42 -14.23 -8.18 16.85
CA ALA A 42 -13.58 -6.87 16.79
C ALA A 42 -12.79 -6.63 18.09
N GLN A 43 -11.59 -6.09 17.96
CA GLN A 43 -10.83 -5.59 19.09
C GLN A 43 -11.40 -4.23 19.50
N TRP A 44 -12.13 -4.20 20.60
CA TRP A 44 -12.72 -2.98 21.15
C TRP A 44 -11.79 -2.35 22.20
N VAL A 45 -11.60 -1.03 22.11
CA VAL A 45 -10.80 -0.26 23.06
C VAL A 45 -11.72 0.74 23.78
N PRO A 46 -12.23 0.42 24.99
CA PRO A 46 -13.27 1.19 25.68
C PRO A 46 -12.92 2.68 25.83
N ASN A 47 -11.71 2.98 26.32
CA ASN A 47 -11.26 4.35 26.60
C ASN A 47 -11.07 5.22 25.35
N LYS A 48 -11.18 4.63 24.16
CA LYS A 48 -11.09 5.34 22.88
C LYS A 48 -12.42 5.35 22.12
N GLY A 49 -13.41 4.56 22.57
CA GLY A 49 -14.66 4.38 21.84
C GLY A 49 -14.45 3.88 20.41
N VAL A 50 -13.49 2.98 20.18
CA VAL A 50 -13.20 2.44 18.85
C VAL A 50 -13.18 0.92 18.81
N SER A 51 -13.64 0.37 17.69
CA SER A 51 -13.57 -1.05 17.35
C SER A 51 -12.72 -1.24 16.09
N THR A 52 -11.74 -2.14 16.16
CA THR A 52 -10.93 -2.55 14.99
C THR A 52 -11.28 -3.97 14.58
N LEU A 53 -11.61 -4.16 13.31
CA LEU A 53 -11.85 -5.46 12.69
C LEU A 53 -10.68 -5.77 11.77
N HIS A 54 -10.09 -6.95 11.93
CA HIS A 54 -9.06 -7.46 11.02
C HIS A 54 -9.69 -8.36 9.97
N ASP A 55 -9.13 -8.31 8.76
CA ASP A 55 -9.54 -9.13 7.62
C ASP A 55 -11.05 -9.18 7.34
N PRO A 56 -11.77 -8.03 7.38
CA PRO A 56 -13.20 -8.03 7.24
C PRO A 56 -13.62 -8.53 5.85
N THR A 57 -14.63 -9.40 5.83
CA THR A 57 -15.30 -9.85 4.61
C THR A 57 -16.35 -8.82 4.16
N GLU A 58 -16.90 -9.01 2.95
CA GLU A 58 -18.04 -8.22 2.48
C GLU A 58 -19.23 -8.32 3.45
N ASP A 59 -19.54 -9.53 3.92
CA ASP A 59 -20.64 -9.79 4.85
C ASP A 59 -20.43 -9.08 6.19
N ASP A 60 -19.19 -9.01 6.67
CA ASP A 60 -18.84 -8.28 7.89
C ASP A 60 -19.11 -6.80 7.76
N LEU A 61 -18.64 -6.19 6.66
CA LEU A 61 -18.83 -4.77 6.40
C LEU A 61 -20.30 -4.44 6.14
N TYR A 62 -21.03 -5.31 5.43
CA TYR A 62 -22.46 -5.17 5.21
C TYR A 62 -23.23 -5.18 6.54
N ASN A 63 -23.00 -6.19 7.38
CA ASN A 63 -23.64 -6.28 8.69
C ASN A 63 -23.27 -5.09 9.57
N LEU A 64 -22.00 -4.69 9.58
CA LEU A 64 -21.54 -3.52 10.32
C LEU A 64 -22.23 -2.24 9.87
N SER A 65 -22.42 -2.05 8.55
CA SER A 65 -23.14 -0.91 8.00
C SER A 65 -24.63 -0.87 8.39
N LYS A 66 -25.23 -2.02 8.73
CA LYS A 66 -26.61 -2.10 9.23
C LYS A 66 -26.69 -1.90 10.74
N THR A 67 -25.74 -2.44 11.49
CA THR A 67 -25.72 -2.38 12.95
C THR A 67 -25.32 -1.00 13.46
N VAL A 68 -24.35 -0.35 12.80
CA VAL A 68 -23.85 0.98 13.18
C VAL A 68 -23.73 1.89 11.95
N PRO A 69 -24.85 2.26 11.30
CA PRO A 69 -24.85 2.98 10.02
C PRO A 69 -24.13 4.34 10.08
N MET A 70 -24.15 4.99 11.23
CA MET A 70 -23.51 6.29 11.47
C MET A 70 -22.08 6.18 12.02
N ALA A 71 -21.51 4.98 12.11
CA ALA A 71 -20.15 4.80 12.64
C ALA A 71 -19.14 5.49 11.74
N ALA A 72 -18.47 6.48 12.32
CA ALA A 72 -17.36 7.19 11.73
C ALA A 72 -16.19 6.22 11.42
N LEU A 73 -15.77 6.17 10.16
CA LEU A 73 -14.54 5.48 9.78
C LEU A 73 -13.33 6.27 10.27
N MET A 74 -12.47 5.62 11.07
CA MET A 74 -11.29 6.23 11.70
C MET A 74 -9.99 5.85 11.00
N GLU A 75 -9.87 4.59 10.62
CA GLU A 75 -8.69 4.06 9.93
C GLU A 75 -9.10 2.88 9.07
N TYR A 76 -8.44 2.74 7.92
CA TYR A 76 -8.64 1.64 6.99
C TYR A 76 -7.28 1.28 6.39
N GLU A 77 -6.91 0.00 6.44
CA GLU A 77 -5.70 -0.51 5.80
C GLU A 77 -6.04 -1.44 4.63
N LEU A 78 -5.48 -1.10 3.48
CA LEU A 78 -5.54 -1.89 2.26
C LEU A 78 -4.22 -2.61 2.04
N ALA A 79 -4.27 -3.90 1.77
CA ALA A 79 -3.11 -4.71 1.45
C ALA A 79 -3.18 -5.22 0.00
N VAL A 80 -2.02 -5.23 -0.66
CA VAL A 80 -1.78 -5.94 -1.92
C VAL A 80 -0.68 -6.97 -1.68
N ASP A 81 -1.06 -8.24 -1.78
CA ASP A 81 -0.22 -9.39 -1.50
C ASP A 81 0.27 -10.03 -2.81
N PHE A 82 1.57 -10.32 -2.86
CA PHE A 82 2.23 -11.05 -3.93
C PHE A 82 2.60 -12.43 -3.40
N PHE A 83 1.81 -13.44 -3.75
CA PHE A 83 2.05 -14.84 -3.44
C PHE A 83 2.81 -15.51 -4.58
N SER A 84 3.60 -16.53 -4.26
CA SER A 84 4.03 -17.50 -5.26
C SER A 84 2.83 -18.31 -5.76
N VAL A 85 2.86 -18.77 -7.01
CA VAL A 85 1.87 -19.75 -7.50
C VAL A 85 1.99 -21.10 -6.76
N ASP A 86 0.92 -21.88 -6.83
CA ASP A 86 0.86 -23.22 -6.22
C ASP A 86 1.78 -24.22 -6.96
N GLY A 87 2.13 -25.32 -6.28
CA GLY A 87 2.99 -26.38 -6.84
C GLY A 87 4.49 -26.10 -6.85
N LEU A 88 4.94 -24.92 -6.43
CA LEU A 88 6.37 -24.63 -6.26
C LEU A 88 6.94 -25.28 -4.98
N SER A 89 8.20 -25.73 -5.06
CA SER A 89 8.97 -26.21 -3.91
C SER A 89 9.16 -25.08 -2.88
N ALA A 90 9.41 -25.43 -1.61
CA ALA A 90 9.63 -24.43 -0.55
C ALA A 90 10.80 -23.48 -0.87
N TYR A 91 11.90 -24.01 -1.39
CA TYR A 91 13.07 -23.24 -1.82
C TYR A 91 12.74 -22.26 -2.96
N ASP A 92 11.97 -22.73 -3.95
CA ASP A 92 11.52 -21.90 -5.06
C ASP A 92 10.59 -20.77 -4.62
N ARG A 93 9.65 -21.06 -3.71
CA ARG A 93 8.73 -20.06 -3.15
C ARG A 93 9.50 -18.94 -2.48
N GLU A 94 10.41 -19.29 -1.57
CA GLU A 94 11.26 -18.33 -0.87
C GLU A 94 12.11 -17.50 -1.85
N THR A 95 12.69 -18.13 -2.88
CA THR A 95 13.48 -17.44 -3.90
C THR A 95 12.65 -16.44 -4.69
N VAL A 96 11.45 -16.84 -5.14
CA VAL A 96 10.52 -15.97 -5.86
C VAL A 96 10.08 -14.79 -5.00
N LEU A 97 9.74 -15.04 -3.73
CA LEU A 97 9.29 -14.00 -2.81
C LEU A 97 10.40 -13.01 -2.45
N ARG A 98 11.63 -13.46 -2.19
CA ARG A 98 12.78 -12.56 -1.96
C ARG A 98 13.09 -11.70 -3.19
N ARG A 99 13.08 -12.28 -4.38
CA ARG A 99 13.26 -11.52 -5.64
C ARG A 99 12.13 -10.51 -5.84
N THR A 100 10.90 -10.89 -5.51
CA THR A 100 9.73 -10.00 -5.58
C THR A 100 9.82 -8.85 -4.59
N PHE A 101 10.28 -9.11 -3.36
CA PHE A 101 10.55 -8.07 -2.38
C PHE A 101 11.59 -7.07 -2.91
N ALA A 102 12.72 -7.55 -3.42
CA ALA A 102 13.75 -6.68 -4.00
C ALA A 102 13.22 -5.88 -5.21
N ALA A 103 12.39 -6.50 -6.04
CA ALA A 103 11.73 -5.84 -7.16
C ALA A 103 10.81 -4.70 -6.70
N ILE A 104 9.98 -4.94 -5.67
CA ILE A 104 9.09 -3.95 -5.06
C ILE A 104 9.88 -2.85 -4.37
N ALA A 105 10.83 -3.20 -3.49
CA ALA A 105 11.65 -2.27 -2.73
C ALA A 105 12.36 -1.24 -3.63
N GLY A 106 12.84 -1.69 -4.79
CA GLY A 106 13.50 -0.84 -5.76
C GLY A 106 12.57 -0.01 -6.67
N ARG A 107 11.27 -0.31 -6.71
CA ARG A 107 10.33 0.25 -7.71
C ARG A 107 9.12 0.96 -7.12
N TYR A 108 8.76 0.65 -5.88
CA TYR A 108 7.58 1.18 -5.22
C TYR A 108 7.78 2.64 -4.83
N ARG A 109 6.84 3.50 -5.25
CA ARG A 109 6.91 4.95 -5.04
C ARG A 109 5.54 5.51 -4.62
N PRO A 110 5.10 5.27 -3.38
CA PRO A 110 3.82 5.77 -2.89
C PRO A 110 3.81 7.29 -2.69
N GLU A 111 4.98 7.92 -2.58
CA GLU A 111 5.10 9.33 -2.21
C GLU A 111 4.56 10.32 -3.25
N ASP A 112 4.43 9.91 -4.52
CA ASP A 112 3.97 10.78 -5.60
C ASP A 112 2.49 11.21 -5.46
N VAL A 113 1.73 10.53 -4.59
CA VAL A 113 0.29 10.77 -4.39
C VAL A 113 -0.11 10.79 -2.91
N ALA A 114 0.87 10.92 -2.01
CA ALA A 114 0.61 10.96 -0.58
C ALA A 114 -0.05 12.28 -0.18
N LEU A 115 -1.25 12.22 0.38
CA LEU A 115 -1.90 13.38 0.96
C LEU A 115 -1.03 13.90 2.11
N TYR A 116 -0.60 15.15 2.01
CA TYR A 116 0.30 15.81 2.98
C TYR A 116 1.67 15.15 3.15
N GLY A 117 2.04 14.25 2.22
CA GLY A 117 3.36 13.61 2.15
C GLY A 117 3.64 12.54 3.20
N TYR A 118 4.74 11.80 3.00
CA TYR A 118 5.27 10.86 3.98
C TYR A 118 6.46 11.44 4.71
N ARG A 119 6.38 11.49 6.03
CA ARG A 119 7.31 12.26 6.84
C ARG A 119 8.57 11.47 7.22
N ARG A 120 8.45 10.14 7.24
CA ARG A 120 9.54 9.20 7.50
C ARG A 120 9.71 8.22 6.34
N ARG A 121 10.96 7.83 6.05
CA ARG A 121 11.26 6.72 5.14
C ARG A 121 12.45 5.92 5.65
N GLY A 122 12.28 4.61 5.83
CA GLY A 122 13.35 3.74 6.31
C GLY A 122 12.93 2.27 6.36
N GLY A 123 13.92 1.39 6.38
CA GLY A 123 13.76 -0.04 6.67
C GLY A 123 13.91 -0.31 8.15
N VAL A 124 13.13 -1.24 8.69
CA VAL A 124 13.15 -1.64 10.10
C VAL A 124 13.23 -3.16 10.18
N LYS A 125 14.27 -3.70 10.81
CA LYS A 125 14.42 -5.16 10.99
C LYS A 125 13.56 -5.72 12.13
N SER A 126 13.37 -4.94 13.19
CA SER A 126 12.59 -5.40 14.35
C SER A 126 11.96 -4.24 15.12
N ARG A 127 10.95 -4.56 15.92
CA ARG A 127 10.22 -3.58 16.73
C ARG A 127 11.19 -2.89 17.70
N GLY A 128 11.14 -1.56 17.75
CA GLY A 128 11.97 -0.75 18.65
C GLY A 128 13.32 -0.34 18.07
N VAL A 129 13.74 -0.89 16.94
CA VAL A 129 14.96 -0.48 16.25
C VAL A 129 14.73 0.80 15.44
N ALA A 130 15.72 1.70 15.45
CA ALA A 130 15.69 2.90 14.64
C ALA A 130 15.68 2.54 13.14
N PRO A 131 14.77 3.09 12.32
CA PRO A 131 14.72 2.81 10.90
C PRO A 131 15.97 3.33 10.20
N VAL A 132 16.50 2.50 9.32
CA VAL A 132 17.67 2.80 8.51
C VAL A 132 17.19 3.34 7.16
N PRO A 133 17.60 4.54 6.74
CA PRO A 133 17.25 5.07 5.43
C PRO A 133 17.70 4.15 4.29
N PHE A 134 16.92 4.07 3.21
CA PHE A 134 17.23 3.30 2.01
C PHE A 134 17.27 4.18 0.74
N HIS A 135 17.83 5.39 0.87
CA HIS A 135 18.03 6.31 -0.26
C HIS A 135 19.36 6.08 -0.99
N ASP A 136 20.25 5.30 -0.39
CA ASP A 136 21.61 5.01 -0.86
C ASP A 136 21.98 3.52 -0.77
N ARG A 137 21.01 2.65 -0.52
CA ARG A 137 21.17 1.19 -0.55
C ARG A 137 19.87 0.49 -0.92
N PHE A 138 19.96 -0.78 -1.29
CA PHE A 138 18.79 -1.65 -1.31
C PHE A 138 18.42 -2.09 0.11
N PRO A 139 17.12 -2.17 0.41
CA PRO A 139 16.65 -2.80 1.62
C PRO A 139 16.88 -4.32 1.62
N ASP A 140 17.09 -4.87 2.81
CA ASP A 140 17.16 -6.32 3.04
C ASP A 140 15.74 -6.91 3.12
N ALA A 141 15.56 -8.17 2.73
CA ALA A 141 14.27 -8.87 2.77
C ALA A 141 13.73 -9.10 4.19
N GLU A 142 14.60 -9.01 5.21
CA GLU A 142 14.23 -9.02 6.62
C GLU A 142 13.70 -7.66 7.12
N GLU A 143 13.83 -6.60 6.32
CA GLU A 143 13.35 -5.28 6.68
C GLU A 143 11.89 -5.07 6.30
N GLN A 144 11.14 -4.46 7.21
CA GLN A 144 9.91 -3.77 6.89
C GLN A 144 10.23 -2.36 6.41
N LEU A 145 9.86 -2.06 5.17
CA LEU A 145 9.99 -0.72 4.59
C LEU A 145 8.82 0.12 5.02
N LEU A 146 9.09 1.32 5.52
CA LEU A 146 8.08 2.24 6.02
C LEU A 146 8.14 3.55 5.25
N TRP A 147 6.97 4.04 4.87
CA TRP A 147 6.72 5.41 4.44
C TRP A 147 5.65 6.02 5.35
N GLY A 148 6.00 7.10 6.03
CA GLY A 148 5.16 7.73 7.06
C GLY A 148 5.34 7.09 8.43
N GLY A 149 5.02 7.86 9.47
CA GLY A 149 4.88 7.39 10.84
C GLY A 149 3.47 6.89 11.12
N ARG A 150 3.28 6.21 12.26
CA ARG A 150 1.95 5.79 12.70
C ARG A 150 1.00 6.96 12.86
N GLY A 151 1.48 8.16 13.20
CA GLY A 151 0.67 9.35 13.40
C GLY A 151 0.20 10.04 12.12
N ASP A 152 0.74 9.67 10.96
CA ASP A 152 0.52 10.38 9.70
C ASP A 152 -0.85 10.04 9.11
N TRP A 153 -1.35 10.89 8.21
CA TRP A 153 -2.63 10.68 7.55
C TRP A 153 -2.64 9.40 6.70
N MET A 154 -1.48 9.03 6.20
CA MET A 154 -1.25 7.81 5.44
C MET A 154 0.06 7.17 5.90
N GLN A 155 0.09 5.84 5.97
CA GLN A 155 1.31 5.07 6.13
C GLN A 155 1.33 3.94 5.09
N ALA A 156 2.41 3.85 4.32
CA ALA A 156 2.63 2.70 3.45
C ALA A 156 3.73 1.81 4.02
N LYS A 157 3.58 0.48 3.87
CA LYS A 157 4.58 -0.48 4.28
C LYS A 157 4.84 -1.51 3.18
N VAL A 158 6.05 -2.06 3.14
CA VAL A 158 6.38 -3.23 2.35
C VAL A 158 7.19 -4.19 3.19
N TYR A 159 6.84 -5.47 3.20
CA TYR A 159 7.59 -6.50 3.92
C TYR A 159 7.28 -7.89 3.40
N LEU A 160 8.15 -8.85 3.70
CA LEU A 160 7.89 -10.26 3.49
C LEU A 160 7.11 -10.82 4.69
N LYS A 161 5.81 -11.07 4.50
CA LYS A 161 4.92 -11.58 5.55
C LYS A 161 5.12 -13.08 5.69
N ARG A 162 5.83 -13.47 6.74
CA ARG A 162 6.04 -14.87 7.18
C ARG A 162 5.34 -15.18 8.49
N THR A 163 4.88 -14.15 9.18
CA THR A 163 4.22 -14.27 10.47
C THR A 163 2.91 -13.52 10.45
N ASP A 164 1.98 -14.01 11.25
CA ASP A 164 0.72 -13.35 11.55
C ASP A 164 0.39 -13.53 13.02
N ASN A 165 0.06 -12.44 13.72
CA ASN A 165 -0.22 -12.46 15.16
C ASN A 165 0.87 -13.18 16.00
N ASN A 166 2.15 -12.90 15.69
CA ASN A 166 3.34 -13.52 16.29
C ASN A 166 3.48 -15.04 16.09
N LYS A 167 2.70 -15.63 15.19
CA LYS A 167 2.82 -17.04 14.80
C LYS A 167 3.43 -17.15 13.41
N GLU A 168 4.25 -18.16 13.20
CA GLU A 168 4.76 -18.47 11.87
C GLU A 168 3.62 -18.96 10.96
N LEU A 169 3.62 -18.45 9.74
CA LEU A 169 2.69 -18.88 8.70
C LEU A 169 3.27 -20.11 7.98
N PRO A 170 2.41 -21.04 7.51
CA PRO A 170 2.86 -22.06 6.58
C PRO A 170 3.45 -21.41 5.32
N ILE A 171 4.44 -22.07 4.70
CA ILE A 171 5.22 -21.52 3.57
C ILE A 171 4.32 -21.11 2.38
N GLU A 172 3.19 -21.79 2.22
CA GLU A 172 2.18 -21.51 1.20
C GLU A 172 1.46 -20.17 1.42
N ALA A 173 1.40 -19.70 2.66
CA ALA A 173 0.80 -18.43 3.05
C ALA A 173 1.81 -17.28 3.12
N HIS A 174 3.10 -17.53 2.88
CA HIS A 174 4.10 -16.47 2.81
C HIS A 174 3.83 -15.59 1.58
N CYS A 175 3.97 -14.28 1.74
CA CYS A 175 3.79 -13.32 0.65
C CYS A 175 4.63 -12.07 0.85
N VAL A 176 4.92 -11.36 -0.24
CA VAL A 176 5.36 -9.97 -0.13
C VAL A 176 4.13 -9.09 -0.07
N ARG A 177 3.96 -8.36 1.02
CA ARG A 177 2.81 -7.49 1.25
C ARG A 177 3.17 -6.03 1.07
N ILE A 178 2.30 -5.30 0.39
CA ILE A 178 2.28 -3.84 0.36
C ILE A 178 1.02 -3.38 1.11
N GLU A 179 1.20 -2.66 2.20
CA GLU A 179 0.10 -2.08 2.99
C GLU A 179 0.00 -0.59 2.74
N LEU A 180 -1.23 -0.08 2.78
CA LEU A 180 -1.56 1.33 2.86
C LEU A 180 -2.61 1.54 3.94
N ALA A 181 -2.18 2.03 5.10
CA ALA A 181 -3.07 2.54 6.14
C ALA A 181 -3.44 3.99 5.82
N VAL A 182 -4.73 4.30 5.89
CA VAL A 182 -5.31 5.62 5.63
C VAL A 182 -6.19 6.00 6.82
N ARG A 183 -5.92 7.16 7.40
CA ARG A 183 -6.65 7.69 8.55
C ARG A 183 -7.78 8.61 8.13
N ARG A 184 -8.71 8.87 9.07
CA ARG A 184 -9.91 9.67 8.89
C ARG A 184 -9.71 10.92 8.03
N GLY A 185 -8.72 11.76 8.31
CA GLY A 185 -8.46 12.96 7.51
C GLY A 185 -8.26 12.66 6.02
N ALA A 186 -7.43 11.68 5.69
CA ALA A 186 -7.21 11.25 4.30
C ALA A 186 -8.41 10.49 3.72
N LEU A 187 -9.14 9.74 4.53
CA LEU A 187 -10.35 9.04 4.11
C LEU A 187 -11.46 10.02 3.69
N LEU A 188 -11.65 11.10 4.45
CA LEU A 188 -12.60 12.17 4.10
C LEU A 188 -12.25 12.82 2.75
N GLU A 189 -10.97 13.15 2.53
CA GLU A 189 -10.46 13.68 1.25
C GLU A 189 -10.62 12.70 0.08
N MET A 190 -10.63 11.40 0.37
CA MET A 190 -10.87 10.35 -0.61
C MET A 190 -12.37 10.04 -0.81
N GLY A 191 -13.26 10.67 -0.05
CA GLY A 191 -14.71 10.43 -0.10
C GLY A 191 -15.16 9.12 0.54
N VAL A 192 -14.38 8.57 1.48
CA VAL A 192 -14.71 7.33 2.22
C VAL A 192 -14.99 7.70 3.67
N VAL A 193 -16.25 7.93 4.02
CA VAL A 193 -16.63 8.51 5.32
C VAL A 193 -17.15 7.45 6.29
N SER A 194 -17.78 6.42 5.75
CA SER A 194 -18.51 5.39 6.46
C SER A 194 -18.12 3.99 5.99
N VAL A 195 -18.56 2.97 6.73
CA VAL A 195 -18.45 1.56 6.31
C VAL A 195 -19.26 1.31 5.03
N GLY A 196 -20.40 1.99 4.86
CA GLY A 196 -21.23 1.86 3.66
C GLY A 196 -20.48 2.27 2.39
N ASP A 197 -19.67 3.33 2.46
CA ASP A 197 -18.84 3.79 1.34
C ASP A 197 -17.80 2.73 0.94
N MET A 198 -17.35 1.90 1.88
CA MET A 198 -16.42 0.80 1.59
C MET A 198 -17.05 -0.27 0.70
N LEU A 199 -18.37 -0.48 0.76
CA LEU A 199 -19.05 -1.49 -0.05
C LEU A 199 -19.27 -1.02 -1.50
N THR A 200 -19.30 0.30 -1.73
CA THR A 200 -19.69 0.91 -3.01
C THR A 200 -18.55 1.65 -3.72
N GLN A 201 -17.45 1.94 -3.02
CA GLN A 201 -16.31 2.63 -3.62
C GLN A 201 -15.61 1.81 -4.70
N ASN A 202 -15.01 2.52 -5.65
CA ASN A 202 -14.14 1.93 -6.67
C ASN A 202 -12.69 1.91 -6.16
N TYR A 203 -12.29 0.84 -5.49
CA TYR A 203 -10.95 0.66 -4.92
C TYR A 203 -9.86 0.80 -5.99
N ARG A 204 -10.08 0.30 -7.21
CA ARG A 204 -9.10 0.49 -8.30
C ARG A 204 -8.89 1.98 -8.59
N LYS A 205 -9.95 2.76 -8.77
CA LYS A 205 -9.87 4.19 -9.08
C LYS A 205 -9.28 4.98 -7.91
N THR A 206 -9.70 4.69 -6.69
CA THR A 206 -9.27 5.41 -5.48
C THR A 206 -7.83 5.07 -5.11
N PHE A 207 -7.49 3.77 -5.03
CA PHE A 207 -6.25 3.32 -4.40
C PHE A 207 -5.11 2.96 -5.35
N CYS A 208 -5.36 2.61 -6.62
CA CYS A 208 -4.30 2.12 -7.53
C CYS A 208 -3.13 3.10 -7.67
N LYS A 209 -3.39 4.41 -7.60
CA LYS A 209 -2.35 5.45 -7.66
C LYS A 209 -1.34 5.35 -6.51
N HIS A 210 -1.74 4.85 -5.34
CA HIS A 210 -0.89 4.70 -4.16
C HIS A 210 0.03 3.49 -4.24
N PHE A 211 -0.30 2.48 -5.08
CA PHE A 211 0.49 1.27 -5.29
C PHE A 211 1.42 1.36 -6.52
N ARG A 212 1.93 2.57 -6.81
CA ARG A 212 2.67 2.83 -8.05
C ARG A 212 4.03 2.15 -8.09
N MET A 213 4.27 1.40 -9.17
CA MET A 213 5.57 0.78 -9.49
C MET A 213 6.27 1.51 -10.65
N ILE A 214 7.58 1.72 -10.51
CA ILE A 214 8.46 2.32 -11.52
C ILE A 214 9.24 1.23 -12.25
N HIS A 215 9.25 1.24 -13.59
CA HIS A 215 10.02 0.28 -14.39
C HIS A 215 11.51 0.64 -14.39
N GLY A 216 11.78 1.91 -14.61
CA GLY A 216 13.12 2.44 -14.76
C GLY A 216 13.13 3.95 -14.78
N VAL A 217 14.32 4.48 -14.95
CA VAL A 217 14.59 5.91 -14.97
C VAL A 217 15.21 6.31 -16.30
N ARG A 218 14.79 7.47 -16.80
CA ARG A 218 15.40 8.16 -17.94
C ARG A 218 15.77 9.57 -17.52
N GLU A 219 16.71 10.15 -18.22
CA GLU A 219 16.99 11.58 -18.11
C GLU A 219 15.81 12.42 -18.61
N ARG A 220 15.55 13.54 -17.93
CA ARG A 220 14.62 14.54 -18.43
C ARG A 220 15.38 15.47 -19.37
N LEU A 221 15.13 15.34 -20.68
CA LEU A 221 15.70 16.25 -21.68
C LEU A 221 15.12 17.65 -21.47
N ARG A 222 15.96 18.64 -21.16
CA ARG A 222 15.60 20.06 -21.31
C ARG A 222 15.98 20.47 -22.73
N ARG A 223 15.08 21.15 -23.45
CA ARG A 223 15.25 21.51 -24.87
C ARG A 223 16.59 22.19 -25.18
N GLU A 224 17.15 22.90 -24.21
CA GLU A 224 18.36 23.72 -24.39
C GLU A 224 19.66 23.08 -23.87
N ARG A 225 19.60 21.97 -23.12
CA ARG A 225 20.80 21.35 -22.54
C ARG A 225 20.68 19.82 -22.48
N PRO A 226 21.38 19.08 -23.36
CA PRO A 226 21.43 17.63 -23.25
C PRO A 226 22.10 17.23 -21.92
N ALA A 227 21.66 16.12 -21.35
CA ALA A 227 22.21 15.62 -20.10
C ALA A 227 23.67 15.19 -20.27
N THR A 228 24.54 15.63 -19.35
CA THR A 228 25.97 15.31 -19.36
C THR A 228 26.20 13.82 -19.10
N ALA A 229 27.30 13.27 -19.62
CA ALA A 229 27.70 11.88 -19.34
C ALA A 229 27.88 11.61 -17.83
N ALA A 230 28.28 12.63 -17.06
CA ALA A 230 28.37 12.55 -15.60
C ALA A 230 26.99 12.36 -14.95
N LEU A 231 25.96 13.09 -15.41
CA LEU A 231 24.59 12.94 -14.92
C LEU A 231 24.02 11.56 -15.27
N LYS A 232 24.22 11.09 -16.51
CA LYS A 232 23.83 9.73 -16.94
C LYS A 232 24.41 8.65 -16.01
N ARG A 233 25.72 8.73 -15.74
CA ARG A 233 26.40 7.82 -14.80
C ARG A 233 25.89 7.94 -13.37
N ARG A 234 25.54 9.15 -12.91
CA ARG A 234 24.96 9.37 -11.57
C ARG A 234 23.57 8.73 -11.45
N ILE A 235 22.70 8.92 -12.46
CA ILE A 235 21.38 8.29 -12.52
C ILE A 235 21.52 6.77 -12.52
N ALA A 236 22.42 6.25 -13.36
CA ALA A 236 22.64 4.82 -13.48
C ALA A 236 23.09 4.18 -12.16
N ARG A 237 24.12 4.75 -11.53
CA ARG A 237 24.62 4.31 -10.23
C ARG A 237 23.56 4.43 -9.13
N GLY A 238 22.77 5.50 -9.14
CA GLY A 238 21.68 5.68 -8.18
C GLY A 238 20.64 4.56 -8.29
N TRP A 239 20.15 4.31 -9.51
CA TRP A 239 19.19 3.24 -9.79
C TRP A 239 19.72 1.85 -9.42
N ALA A 240 20.97 1.56 -9.77
CA ALA A 240 21.65 0.31 -9.44
C ALA A 240 21.89 0.12 -7.94
N ARG A 241 22.01 1.21 -7.17
CA ARG A 241 22.34 1.15 -5.74
C ARG A 241 21.11 1.10 -4.83
N ALA A 242 20.05 1.81 -5.18
CA ALA A 242 18.89 2.00 -4.29
C ALA A 242 17.54 2.06 -5.04
N GLY A 243 17.53 1.74 -6.34
CA GLY A 243 16.34 1.86 -7.19
C GLY A 243 15.74 3.27 -7.12
N VAL A 244 14.42 3.32 -6.96
CA VAL A 244 13.67 4.58 -6.87
C VAL A 244 14.02 5.42 -5.66
N GLY A 245 14.62 4.84 -4.61
CA GLY A 245 15.08 5.56 -3.42
C GLY A 245 16.23 6.51 -3.66
N ALA A 246 17.01 6.31 -4.72
CA ALA A 246 18.07 7.22 -5.10
C ALA A 246 17.57 8.56 -5.64
N PHE A 247 16.29 8.70 -5.97
CA PHE A 247 15.74 9.90 -6.60
C PHE A 247 14.96 10.73 -5.59
N ALA A 248 15.19 12.04 -5.62
CA ALA A 248 14.56 12.99 -4.70
C ALA A 248 13.03 12.99 -4.85
N LEU A 249 12.38 13.51 -3.82
CA LEU A 249 10.94 13.72 -3.76
C LEU A 249 10.64 15.18 -4.10
N GLY A 250 10.35 15.48 -5.37
CA GLY A 250 9.81 16.79 -5.77
C GLY A 250 10.61 18.04 -5.36
N LYS A 251 9.99 19.21 -5.56
CA LYS A 251 10.34 20.45 -4.86
C LYS A 251 9.27 20.62 -3.78
N GLY A 252 9.62 20.36 -2.53
CA GLY A 252 8.67 20.39 -1.42
C GLY A 252 8.97 19.25 -0.45
N LEU A 253 9.71 19.58 0.61
CA LEU A 253 9.64 18.75 1.81
C LEU A 253 8.27 19.05 2.42
N PRO A 254 7.40 18.06 2.67
CA PRO A 254 6.28 18.32 3.55
C PRO A 254 6.85 18.80 4.87
N VAL A 255 6.44 20.00 5.27
CA VAL A 255 6.74 20.58 6.57
C VAL A 255 6.31 19.55 7.62
N GLU A 256 7.28 19.16 8.44
CA GLU A 256 7.12 18.43 9.70
C GLU A 256 6.35 17.11 9.66
N ALA A 257 7.08 16.00 9.76
CA ALA A 257 7.11 15.29 11.05
C ALA A 257 8.17 14.23 11.16
N GLY A 258 8.37 13.86 12.42
CA GLY A 258 9.21 12.77 12.82
C GLY A 258 10.65 13.22 12.99
N LYS A 259 10.90 14.32 13.71
CA LYS A 259 12.18 14.68 14.35
C LYS A 259 13.45 14.36 13.54
N LEU A 260 13.38 14.39 12.21
CA LEU A 260 14.57 14.29 11.39
C LEU A 260 15.23 15.64 11.55
N THR A 261 16.44 15.64 12.10
CA THR A 261 17.21 16.88 12.18
C THR A 261 17.30 17.47 10.78
N GLU A 262 17.24 18.78 10.67
CA GLU A 262 17.42 19.45 9.37
C GLU A 262 18.71 18.98 8.67
N ALA A 263 19.74 18.64 9.46
CA ALA A 263 20.99 18.05 8.98
C ALA A 263 20.77 16.69 8.29
N ALA A 264 19.95 15.80 8.85
CA ALA A 264 19.62 14.51 8.22
C ALA A 264 18.83 14.70 6.92
N VAL A 265 17.90 15.66 6.89
CA VAL A 265 17.14 16.00 5.67
C VAL A 265 18.06 16.58 4.59
N ARG A 266 18.93 17.53 4.96
CA ARG A 266 19.93 18.12 4.05
C ARG A 266 20.92 17.06 3.53
N ASN A 267 21.40 16.18 4.39
CA ASN A 267 22.31 15.09 4.00
C ASN A 267 21.64 14.11 3.02
N ARG A 268 20.38 13.73 3.26
CA ARG A 268 19.59 12.92 2.33
C ARG A 268 19.43 13.63 0.97
N ALA A 269 19.02 14.89 0.98
CA ALA A 269 18.80 15.67 -0.25
C ALA A 269 20.08 15.77 -1.11
N ARG A 270 21.25 15.94 -0.47
CA ARG A 270 22.56 15.96 -1.16
C ARG A 270 22.90 14.63 -1.84
N ARG A 271 22.54 13.50 -1.23
CA ARG A 271 22.85 12.14 -1.72
C ARG A 271 21.91 11.65 -2.83
N GLN A 272 20.71 12.20 -2.92
CA GLN A 272 19.73 11.83 -3.94
C GLN A 272 20.00 12.54 -5.27
N VAL A 273 19.51 11.95 -6.36
CA VAL A 273 19.46 12.59 -7.68
C VAL A 273 18.21 13.47 -7.74
N PRO A 274 18.32 14.77 -8.08
CA PRO A 274 17.16 15.66 -8.20
C PRO A 274 16.12 15.11 -9.18
N VAL A 275 14.83 15.14 -8.79
CA VAL A 275 13.76 14.55 -9.61
C VAL A 275 13.49 15.34 -10.88
N ASP A 276 13.80 16.64 -10.89
CA ASP A 276 13.64 17.51 -12.06
C ASP A 276 14.62 17.20 -13.19
N MET A 277 15.64 16.37 -12.91
CA MET A 277 16.61 15.87 -13.88
C MET A 277 16.23 14.51 -14.47
N VAL A 278 15.18 13.86 -13.97
CA VAL A 278 14.79 12.51 -14.37
C VAL A 278 13.31 12.39 -14.70
N LYS A 279 12.99 11.39 -15.52
CA LYS A 279 11.65 10.87 -15.76
C LYS A 279 11.60 9.45 -15.21
N LEU A 280 10.60 9.16 -14.38
CA LEU A 280 10.37 7.84 -13.81
C LEU A 280 9.28 7.14 -14.61
N ASP A 281 9.68 6.14 -15.38
CA ASP A 281 8.76 5.41 -16.24
C ASP A 281 7.96 4.41 -15.42
N ARG A 282 6.64 4.36 -15.66
CA ARG A 282 5.75 3.44 -14.95
C ARG A 282 5.99 2.00 -15.39
N HIS A 283 5.97 1.06 -14.44
CA HIS A 283 5.98 -0.38 -14.74
C HIS A 283 4.60 -0.86 -15.16
N VAL A 284 4.32 -0.81 -16.46
CA VAL A 284 2.99 -1.05 -17.03
C VAL A 284 2.39 -2.39 -16.55
N LYS A 285 3.14 -3.50 -16.66
CA LYS A 285 2.67 -4.84 -16.27
C LYS A 285 2.40 -4.93 -14.77
N ALA A 286 3.31 -4.44 -13.92
CA ALA A 286 3.12 -4.47 -12.46
C ALA A 286 1.89 -3.66 -12.03
N ASN A 287 1.77 -2.44 -12.53
CA ASN A 287 0.64 -1.56 -12.21
C ASN A 287 -0.69 -2.12 -12.73
N ALA A 288 -0.70 -2.75 -13.90
CA ALA A 288 -1.90 -3.41 -14.43
C ALA A 288 -2.33 -4.59 -13.56
N ARG A 289 -1.38 -5.44 -13.13
CA ARG A 289 -1.66 -6.58 -12.24
C ARG A 289 -2.22 -6.13 -10.89
N ILE A 290 -1.64 -5.08 -10.28
CA ILE A 290 -2.16 -4.48 -9.04
C ILE A 290 -3.55 -3.89 -9.28
N GLY A 291 -3.74 -3.15 -10.37
CA GLY A 291 -5.04 -2.59 -10.74
C GLY A 291 -6.13 -3.67 -10.91
N ASN A 292 -5.79 -4.81 -11.50
CA ASN A 292 -6.70 -5.95 -11.63
C ASN A 292 -7.01 -6.59 -10.28
N ALA A 293 -6.02 -6.71 -9.38
CA ALA A 293 -6.24 -7.22 -8.03
C ALA A 293 -7.20 -6.32 -7.22
N LEU A 294 -7.05 -4.99 -7.36
CA LEU A 294 -7.99 -4.02 -6.78
C LEU A 294 -9.38 -4.10 -7.41
N GLN A 295 -9.46 -4.30 -8.74
CA GLN A 295 -10.75 -4.51 -9.41
C GLN A 295 -11.46 -5.79 -8.95
N GLN A 296 -10.71 -6.84 -8.64
CA GLN A 296 -11.29 -8.05 -8.04
C GLN A 296 -11.79 -7.79 -6.62
N LEU A 297 -11.14 -6.89 -5.86
CA LEU A 297 -11.65 -6.43 -4.58
C LEU A 297 -12.96 -5.63 -4.76
N ASP A 298 -13.03 -4.72 -5.74
CA ASP A 298 -14.28 -3.99 -6.09
C ASP A 298 -15.44 -4.98 -6.25
N ARG A 299 -15.26 -5.99 -7.11
CA ARG A 299 -16.29 -6.99 -7.41
C ARG A 299 -16.73 -7.79 -6.20
N ARG A 300 -15.81 -8.09 -5.29
CA ARG A 300 -16.12 -8.82 -4.05
C ARG A 300 -16.82 -7.95 -3.01
N MET A 301 -16.63 -6.63 -3.03
CA MET A 301 -17.26 -5.73 -2.05
C MET A 301 -18.63 -5.24 -2.48
N SER A 302 -18.93 -5.24 -3.78
CA SER A 302 -20.20 -4.74 -4.32
C SER A 302 -21.19 -5.84 -4.74
N ALA A 303 -20.89 -7.13 -4.48
CA ALA A 303 -21.70 -8.24 -4.95
C ALA A 303 -23.13 -8.21 -4.38
N ARG A 304 -23.29 -7.88 -3.09
CA ARG A 304 -24.60 -7.74 -2.41
C ARG A 304 -25.31 -6.42 -2.70
N VAL A 305 -24.57 -5.32 -2.88
CA VAL A 305 -25.19 -4.03 -3.23
C VAL A 305 -25.90 -4.14 -4.58
N SER A 306 -25.32 -4.94 -5.49
CA SER A 306 -25.87 -5.18 -6.83
C SER A 306 -27.09 -6.11 -6.83
N SER A 307 -27.18 -7.07 -5.89
CA SER A 307 -28.31 -8.00 -5.80
C SER A 307 -29.52 -7.45 -5.02
N GLY A 308 -29.34 -6.37 -4.25
CA GLY A 308 -30.43 -5.66 -3.57
C GLY A 308 -31.26 -4.73 -4.48
N ALA A 309 -30.87 -4.51 -5.73
CA ALA A 309 -31.59 -3.67 -6.69
C ALA A 309 -32.74 -4.40 -7.44
N MET A 310 -32.98 -5.68 -7.13
CA MET A 310 -34.15 -6.42 -7.61
C MET A 310 -34.90 -7.07 -6.44
N ALA A 311 -35.55 -6.25 -5.62
CA ALA A 311 -36.70 -6.71 -4.84
C ALA A 311 -37.95 -6.57 -5.73
N PRO A 312 -38.66 -7.65 -6.08
CA PRO A 312 -39.90 -7.59 -6.82
C PRO A 312 -41.05 -7.17 -5.89
N GLY A 313 -41.94 -6.29 -6.37
CA GLY A 313 -43.27 -6.13 -5.78
C GLY A 313 -43.55 -4.79 -5.12
N ALA A 314 -43.89 -3.80 -5.94
CA ALA A 314 -45.03 -2.94 -5.63
C ALA A 314 -46.07 -3.18 -6.73
N ALA A 315 -46.71 -4.36 -6.68
CA ALA A 315 -47.99 -4.52 -7.34
C ALA A 315 -48.96 -3.58 -6.61
N SER A 316 -49.29 -2.51 -7.30
CA SER A 316 -50.38 -1.57 -7.01
C SER A 316 -51.64 -2.34 -6.62
N LEU A 317 -51.96 -2.36 -5.34
CA LEU A 317 -53.34 -2.54 -4.86
C LEU A 317 -54.04 -1.19 -5.04
N ILE A 318 -54.52 -0.95 -6.25
CA ILE A 318 -55.69 -0.09 -6.47
C ILE A 318 -56.87 -1.04 -6.41
N GLY A 319 -57.71 -0.86 -5.40
CA GLY A 319 -58.92 -1.61 -5.22
C GLY A 319 -59.99 -1.20 -6.23
N ASP A 320 -60.81 -2.18 -6.56
CA ASP A 320 -62.23 -2.03 -6.86
C ASP A 320 -63.00 -2.78 -5.75
#